data_AF-A0A2L0UCL3-F1
#
_entry.id   AF-A0A2L0UCL3-F1
#
_cell.length_a   1.000
_cell.length_b   1.000
_cell.length_c   1.000
_cell.angle_alpha   90.00
_cell.angle_beta   90.00
_cell.angle_gamma   90.00
#
_symmetry.space_group_name_H-M   'P 1'
#
loop_
_entity.id
_entity.type
_entity.pdbx_description
1 polymer ?
#
loop_
_entity_poly.entity_id
_entity_poly.type
_entity_poly.pdbx_seq_one_letter_code
_entity_poly.pdbx_strand_id
1 'polypeptide(L)' 'AGESAPVSSSVVDVNVAAGETLWDLAVRYAPDRDPRDVVTEMVELNNLRSSVVQAGQSISIPAEG' A
#
# COMPACT_ATOMS: atom_id res chain seq x y z
N ALA A 1 -23.49 11.90 22.26
CA ALA A 1 -23.24 11.75 20.82
C ALA A 1 -21.94 10.96 20.69
N GLY A 2 -21.92 9.88 19.92
CA GLY A 2 -20.70 9.11 19.70
C GLY A 2 -19.88 9.76 18.59
N GLU A 3 -18.77 10.38 18.94
CA GLU A 3 -17.73 10.74 17.98
C GLU A 3 -17.05 9.44 17.55
N SER A 4 -17.51 8.83 16.45
CA SER A 4 -16.66 7.93 15.69
C SER A 4 -15.55 8.79 15.10
N ALA A 5 -14.38 8.78 15.75
CA ALA A 5 -13.15 9.26 15.15
C ALA A 5 -12.96 8.53 13.81
N PRO A 6 -12.49 9.21 12.74
CA PRO A 6 -12.18 8.52 11.51
C PRO A 6 -11.14 7.45 11.85
N VAL A 7 -11.43 6.19 11.50
CA VAL A 7 -10.41 5.14 11.46
C VAL A 7 -9.24 5.72 10.67
N SER A 8 -8.13 5.95 11.35
CA SER A 8 -6.99 6.64 10.77
C SER A 8 -6.23 5.60 9.97
N SER A 9 -6.71 5.31 8.77
CA SER A 9 -6.00 4.50 7.80
C SER A 9 -4.67 5.19 7.52
N SER A 10 -3.58 4.59 7.96
CA SER A 10 -2.25 5.19 7.86
C SER A 10 -1.66 4.81 6.51
N VAL A 11 -1.46 5.81 5.65
CA VAL A 11 -0.88 5.64 4.31
C VAL A 11 0.58 6.08 4.34
N VAL A 12 1.46 5.25 3.79
CA VAL A 12 2.90 5.51 3.70
C VAL A 12 3.28 5.60 2.24
N ASP A 13 3.84 6.74 1.83
CA ASP A 13 4.40 6.92 0.50
C ASP A 13 5.83 6.35 0.46
N VAL A 14 6.06 5.41 -0.44
CA VAL A 14 7.35 4.76 -0.60
C VAL A 14 7.81 4.84 -2.04
N ASN A 15 9.12 4.87 -2.22
CA ASN A 15 9.72 4.84 -3.55
C ASN A 15 10.17 3.42 -3.87
N VAL A 16 9.57 2.82 -4.89
CA VAL A 16 9.82 1.43 -5.30
C VAL A 16 11.31 1.26 -5.64
N ALA A 17 11.97 0.29 -5.01
CA ALA A 17 13.36 -0.04 -5.33
C ALA A 17 13.48 -0.86 -6.64
N ALA A 18 14.70 -0.93 -7.20
CA ALA A 18 14.94 -1.73 -8.39
C ALA A 18 14.75 -3.23 -8.11
N GLY A 19 13.77 -3.83 -8.79
CA GLY A 19 13.39 -5.25 -8.61
C GLY A 19 12.32 -5.49 -7.54
N GLU A 20 11.83 -4.44 -6.90
CA GLU A 20 10.75 -4.54 -5.91
C GLU A 20 9.38 -4.65 -6.58
N THR A 21 8.44 -5.28 -5.91
CA THR A 21 7.07 -5.49 -6.40
C THR A 21 6.07 -4.99 -5.37
N LEU A 22 4.83 -4.72 -5.78
CA LEU A 22 3.77 -4.37 -4.82
C LEU A 22 3.63 -5.42 -3.72
N TRP A 23 3.87 -6.70 -4.04
CA TRP A 23 3.84 -7.78 -3.07
C TRP A 23 4.95 -7.66 -2.02
N ASP A 24 6.20 -7.41 -2.44
CA ASP A 24 7.32 -7.23 -1.51
C ASP A 24 7.07 -6.05 -0.58
N LEU A 25 6.57 -4.95 -1.16
CA LEU A 25 6.17 -3.76 -0.43
C LEU A 25 5.03 -4.04 0.57
N ALA A 26 3.98 -4.75 0.15
CA ALA A 26 2.87 -5.11 1.04
C ALA A 26 3.35 -5.96 2.23
N VAL A 27 4.17 -6.98 1.98
CA VAL A 27 4.72 -7.84 3.06
C VAL A 27 5.68 -7.05 3.97
N ARG A 28 6.43 -6.09 3.43
CA ARG A 28 7.38 -5.28 4.19
C ARG A 28 6.69 -4.22 5.07
N TYR A 29 5.69 -3.54 4.52
CA TYR A 29 5.05 -2.37 5.16
C TYR A 29 3.75 -2.71 5.89
N ALA A 30 3.07 -3.80 5.52
CA ALA A 30 1.87 -4.29 6.16
C ALA A 30 1.95 -5.82 6.41
N PRO A 31 2.94 -6.31 7.18
CA PRO A 31 3.14 -7.74 7.43
C PRO A 31 1.98 -8.40 8.19
N ASP A 32 1.23 -7.63 8.98
CA ASP A 32 0.08 -8.09 9.75
C ASP A 32 -1.21 -8.19 8.91
N ARG A 33 -1.20 -7.70 7.67
CA ARG A 33 -2.32 -7.76 6.73
C ARG A 33 -2.04 -8.72 5.57
N ASP A 34 -3.11 -9.18 4.93
CA ASP A 34 -2.99 -10.01 3.74
C ASP A 34 -2.36 -9.21 2.58
N PRO A 35 -1.20 -9.63 2.04
CA PRO A 35 -0.53 -8.89 0.98
C PRO A 35 -1.36 -8.80 -0.29
N ARG A 36 -2.29 -9.74 -0.54
CA ARG A 36 -3.23 -9.65 -1.67
C ARG A 36 -4.22 -8.50 -1.53
N ASP A 37 -4.72 -8.29 -0.32
CA ASP A 37 -5.69 -7.23 -0.02
C ASP A 37 -4.99 -5.88 -0.08
N VAL A 38 -3.82 -5.77 0.56
CA VAL A 38 -2.95 -4.58 0.52
C VAL A 38 -2.53 -4.25 -0.92
N VAL A 39 -2.14 -5.23 -1.75
CA VAL A 39 -1.82 -4.99 -3.17
C VAL A 39 -3.02 -4.46 -3.93
N THR A 40 -4.23 -4.99 -3.67
CA THR A 40 -5.46 -4.50 -4.32
C THR A 40 -5.71 -3.05 -3.92
N GLU A 41 -5.65 -2.73 -2.63
CA GLU A 41 -5.78 -1.34 -2.17
C GLU A 41 -4.68 -0.44 -2.73
N MET A 42 -3.42 -0.89 -2.80
CA MET A 42 -2.33 -0.11 -3.41
C MET A 42 -2.63 0.18 -4.88
N VAL A 43 -3.15 -0.81 -5.63
CA VAL A 43 -3.53 -0.65 -7.04
C VAL A 43 -4.65 0.38 -7.19
N GLU A 44 -5.69 0.31 -6.36
CA GLU A 44 -6.81 1.26 -6.38
C GLU A 44 -6.38 2.67 -5.94
N LEU A 45 -5.65 2.76 -4.81
CA LEU A 45 -5.15 4.01 -4.24
C LEU A 45 -4.23 4.76 -5.20
N ASN A 46 -3.32 4.03 -5.88
CA ASN A 46 -2.37 4.61 -6.83
C ASN A 46 -2.89 4.64 -8.27
N ASN A 47 -4.13 4.19 -8.52
CA ASN A 47 -4.70 4.05 -9.87
C ASN A 47 -3.77 3.27 -10.83
N LEU A 48 -3.11 2.22 -10.32
CA LEU A 48 -2.23 1.38 -11.13
C LEU A 48 -3.08 0.50 -12.04
N ARG A 49 -2.63 0.33 -13.29
CA ARG A 49 -3.29 -0.59 -14.24
C ARG A 49 -2.86 -2.05 -14.06
N SER A 50 -1.80 -2.27 -13.31
CA SER A 50 -1.19 -3.58 -13.11
C SER A 50 -0.41 -3.59 -11.81
N SER A 51 -0.16 -4.78 -11.27
CA SER A 51 0.65 -4.99 -10.07
C SER A 51 2.17 -4.83 -10.30
N VAL A 52 2.55 -4.53 -11.54
CA VAL A 52 3.94 -4.25 -11.93
C VAL A 52 4.27 -2.80 -11.64
N VAL A 53 5.28 -2.58 -10.80
CA VAL A 53 5.81 -1.26 -10.46
C VAL A 53 7.21 -1.08 -11.04
N GLN A 54 7.57 0.17 -11.35
CA GLN A 54 8.89 0.51 -11.84
C GLN A 54 9.76 1.06 -10.71
N ALA A 55 11.05 0.75 -10.76
CA ALA A 55 12.04 1.34 -9.87
C ALA A 55 11.98 2.88 -9.96
N GLY A 56 11.92 3.56 -8.83
CA GLY A 56 11.79 5.01 -8.80
C GLY A 56 10.34 5.51 -8.76
N GLN A 57 9.34 4.63 -8.92
CA GLN A 57 7.93 5.01 -8.84
C GLN A 57 7.53 5.25 -7.37
N SER A 58 6.87 6.38 -7.10
CA SER A 58 6.26 6.63 -5.80
C SER A 58 4.93 5.89 -5.72
N ILE A 59 4.76 5.09 -4.67
CA ILE A 59 3.59 4.27 -4.41
C ILE A 59 3.13 4.53 -2.97
N SER A 60 1.86 4.87 -2.81
CA SER A 60 1.20 4.97 -1.52
C SER A 60 0.77 3.58 -1.04
N ILE A 61 1.14 3.21 0.18
CA ILE A 61 0.84 1.90 0.79
C ILE A 61 -0.05 2.11 2.01
N PRO A 62 -1.20 1.43 2.11
CA PRO A 62 -1.95 1.36 3.36
C PRO A 62 -1.18 0.47 4.35
N ALA A 63 -0.52 1.08 5.32
CA ALA A 63 0.29 0.39 6.30
C ALA A 63 -0.53 -0.06 7.53
N GLU A 64 -1.58 0.68 7.89
CA GLU A 64 -2.42 0.37 9.07
C GLU A 64 -3.88 0.80 8.83
N GLY A 65 -4.82 0.03 9.40
CA GLY A 65 -6.25 0.35 9.50
C GLY A 65 -6.86 -0.30 10.74
#